data_AF-I4GYT7-F1
#
_entry.id   AF-I4GYT7-F1
#
_cell.length_a   1.000
_cell.length_b   1.000
_cell.length_c   1.000
_cell.angle_alpha   90.00
_cell.angle_beta   90.00
_cell.angle_gamma   90.00
#
_symmetry.space_group_name_H-M   'P 1'
#
loop_
_entity.id
_entity.type
_entity.pdbx_description
1 polymer ?
#
loop_
_entity_poly.entity_id
_entity_poly.type
_entity_poly.pdbx_seq_one_letter_code
_entity_poly.pdbx_strand_id
1 'polypeptide(L)'
;MYQYWLTEKGNCGRGLTDEIDNFRLELEILFQSKTLYNYGASRLDIYDKAKRSVIKKTGLSLDRFPQVCTYTFAEIINFDFLPV
;
A
#
# COMPACT_ATOMS: atom_id res chain seq x y z
N MET A 1 -4.30 -2.26 -0.24
CA MET A 1 -4.75 -3.67 -0.13
C MET A 1 -5.33 -3.99 1.23
N TYR A 2 -4.77 -3.42 2.30
CA TYR A 2 -5.24 -3.50 3.69
C TYR A 2 -6.78 -3.57 3.87
N GLN A 3 -7.53 -2.61 3.33
CA GLN A 3 -9.00 -2.56 3.49
C GLN A 3 -9.78 -3.75 2.93
N TYR A 4 -9.18 -4.53 2.02
CA TYR A 4 -9.87 -5.60 1.30
C TYR A 4 -9.72 -6.97 1.98
N TRP A 5 -8.81 -7.12 2.96
CA TRP A 5 -8.60 -8.39 3.65
C TRP A 5 -9.41 -8.48 4.96
N LEU A 6 -10.73 -8.31 4.83
CA LEU A 6 -11.65 -8.19 5.98
C LEU A 6 -11.62 -9.39 6.93
N THR A 7 -11.43 -10.60 6.41
CA THR A 7 -11.45 -11.85 7.20
C THR A 7 -10.31 -11.92 8.22
N GLU A 8 -9.13 -11.41 7.89
CA GLU A 8 -7.95 -11.47 8.75
C GLU A 8 -7.64 -10.15 9.46
N LYS A 9 -8.39 -9.08 9.15
CA LYS A 9 -8.19 -7.74 9.75
C LYS A 9 -8.25 -7.79 11.28
N GLY A 10 -9.07 -8.67 11.86
CA GLY A 10 -9.13 -8.89 13.31
C GLY A 10 -7.90 -9.58 13.91
N ASN A 11 -7.24 -10.45 13.15
CA ASN A 11 -6.11 -11.26 13.63
C ASN A 11 -4.76 -10.56 13.39
N CYS A 12 -4.56 -9.99 12.20
CA CYS A 12 -3.28 -9.45 11.77
C CYS A 12 -3.33 -7.97 11.38
N GLY A 13 -4.50 -7.32 11.45
CA GLY A 13 -4.68 -5.93 11.01
C GLY A 13 -3.78 -4.95 11.76
N ARG A 14 -3.53 -5.15 13.06
CA ARG A 14 -2.60 -4.30 13.83
C ARG A 14 -1.17 -4.42 13.33
N GLY A 15 -0.66 -5.65 13.21
CA GLY A 15 0.70 -5.89 12.72
C GLY A 15 0.90 -5.40 11.28
N LEU A 16 -0.12 -5.51 10.42
CA LEU A 16 -0.07 -4.93 9.08
C LEU A 16 -0.06 -3.40 9.09
N THR A 17 -0.78 -2.76 10.00
CA THR A 17 -0.71 -1.31 10.20
C THR A 17 0.70 -0.91 10.65
N ASP A 18 1.26 -1.59 11.65
CA ASP A 18 2.62 -1.32 12.14
C ASP A 18 3.67 -1.47 11.00
N GLU A 19 3.50 -2.49 10.14
CA GLU A 19 4.38 -2.71 8.99
C GLU A 19 4.25 -1.59 7.94
N ILE A 20 3.03 -1.11 7.68
CA ILE A 20 2.80 0.04 6.79
C ILE A 20 3.48 1.30 7.34
N ASP A 21 3.37 1.55 8.64
CA ASP A 21 3.97 2.71 9.29
C ASP A 21 5.50 2.65 9.24
N ASN A 22 6.08 1.47 9.49
CA ASN A 22 7.53 1.25 9.35
C ASN A 22 8.02 1.57 7.92
N PHE A 23 7.34 1.07 6.88
CA PHE A 23 7.71 1.39 5.51
C PHE A 23 7.56 2.89 5.19
N ARG A 24 6.57 3.57 5.76
CA ARG A 24 6.38 5.00 5.55
C ARG A 24 7.48 5.84 6.20
N LEU A 25 7.95 5.47 7.39
CA LEU A 25 9.11 6.11 8.01
C LEU A 25 10.36 5.97 7.13
N GLU A 26 10.60 4.78 6.57
CA GLU A 26 11.71 4.57 5.64
C GLU A 26 11.56 5.42 4.37
N LEU A 27 10.35 5.46 3.80
CA LEU A 27 10.04 6.26 2.62
C LEU A 27 10.20 7.76 2.88
N GLU A 28 9.83 8.27 4.06
CA GLU A 28 10.01 9.67 4.44
C GLU A 28 11.50 10.06 4.38
N ILE A 29 12.39 9.22 4.92
CA ILE A 29 13.84 9.43 4.85
C ILE A 29 14.32 9.41 3.39
N LEU A 30 13.91 8.41 2.61
CA LEU A 30 14.32 8.29 1.20
C LEU A 30 13.84 9.48 0.35
N PHE A 31 12.62 9.97 0.61
CA PHE A 31 12.00 11.04 -0.15
C PHE A 31 12.43 12.45 0.26
N GLN A 32 13.31 12.60 1.25
CA GLN A 32 14.13 13.82 1.39
C GLN A 32 14.91 14.12 0.09
N SER A 33 15.26 13.07 -0.68
CA SER A 33 15.73 13.22 -2.05
C SER A 33 14.58 13.51 -3.01
N LYS A 34 14.57 14.72 -3.58
CA LYS A 34 13.58 15.12 -4.60
C LYS A 34 13.61 14.22 -5.83
N THR A 35 14.77 13.67 -6.20
CA THR A 35 14.89 12.71 -7.30
C THR A 35 14.16 11.42 -7.00
N LEU A 36 14.34 10.86 -5.79
CA LEU A 36 13.66 9.63 -5.38
C LEU A 36 12.15 9.86 -5.22
N TYR A 37 11.75 11.01 -4.68
CA TYR A 37 10.34 11.39 -4.59
C TYR A 37 9.69 11.43 -5.98
N ASN A 38 10.29 12.16 -6.93
CA ASN A 38 9.75 12.28 -8.29
C ASN A 38 9.70 10.94 -9.00
N TYR A 39 10.73 10.11 -8.81
CA TYR A 39 10.72 8.74 -9.34
C TYR A 39 9.57 7.94 -8.72
N GLY A 40 9.43 7.91 -7.39
CA GLY A 40 8.34 7.21 -6.70
C GLY A 40 6.95 7.66 -7.16
N ALA A 41 6.74 8.97 -7.28
CA ALA A 41 5.49 9.55 -7.75
C ALA A 41 5.11 9.13 -9.17
N SER A 42 6.12 8.88 -10.03
CA SER A 42 5.90 8.38 -11.40
C SER A 42 5.52 6.90 -11.47
N ARG A 43 5.62 6.15 -10.36
CA ARG A 43 5.58 4.67 -10.33
C ARG A 43 4.31 4.08 -9.73
N LEU A 44 3.17 4.74 -9.92
CA LEU A 44 1.86 4.17 -9.52
C LEU A 44 1.49 2.88 -10.27
N ASP A 45 2.18 2.58 -11.37
CA ASP A 45 2.09 1.30 -12.09
C ASP A 45 2.48 0.08 -11.22
N ILE A 46 3.15 0.30 -10.08
CA ILE A 46 3.45 -0.78 -9.13
C ILE A 46 2.21 -1.39 -8.48
N TYR A 47 1.06 -0.72 -8.54
CA TYR A 47 -0.20 -1.22 -8.00
C TYR A 47 -0.54 -2.63 -8.51
N ASP A 48 -0.35 -2.89 -9.80
CA ASP A 48 -0.64 -4.20 -10.38
C ASP A 48 0.27 -5.31 -9.83
N LYS A 49 1.53 -4.97 -9.53
CA LYS A 49 2.45 -5.89 -8.85
C LYS A 49 1.98 -6.17 -7.43
N ALA A 50 1.59 -5.14 -6.68
CA ALA A 50 1.07 -5.28 -5.32
C ALA A 50 -0.23 -6.12 -5.29
N LYS A 51 -1.14 -5.91 -6.24
CA LYS A 51 -2.39 -6.68 -6.41
C LYS A 51 -2.11 -8.15 -6.62
N ARG A 52 -1.20 -8.48 -7.55
CA ARG A 52 -0.77 -9.88 -7.78
C ARG A 52 -0.17 -10.53 -6.53
N SER A 53 0.69 -9.81 -5.81
CA SER A 53 1.31 -10.34 -4.59
C SER A 53 0.28 -10.65 -3.50
N VAL A 54 -0.71 -9.76 -3.29
CA VAL A 54 -1.76 -9.99 -2.28
C VAL A 54 -2.67 -11.14 -2.67
N ILE A 55 -3.10 -11.23 -3.93
CA ILE A 55 -3.90 -12.37 -4.42
C ILE A 55 -3.16 -13.69 -4.18
N LYS A 56 -1.87 -13.74 -4.53
CA LYS A 56 -1.03 -14.94 -4.29
C LYS A 56 -0.92 -15.30 -2.81
N LYS A 57 -0.77 -14.30 -1.92
CA LYS A 57 -0.61 -14.51 -0.47
C LYS A 57 -1.92 -14.92 0.21
N THR A 58 -3.05 -14.38 -0.24
CA THR A 58 -4.33 -14.46 0.49
C THR A 58 -5.35 -15.39 -0.15
N GLY A 59 -5.18 -15.72 -1.43
CA GLY A 59 -6.19 -16.47 -2.21
C GLY A 59 -7.47 -15.68 -2.50
N LEU A 60 -7.53 -14.38 -2.19
CA LEU A 60 -8.69 -13.55 -2.47
C LEU A 60 -8.92 -13.39 -3.99
N SER A 61 -10.19 -13.34 -4.40
CA SER A 61 -10.56 -13.13 -5.80
C SER A 61 -10.01 -11.80 -6.33
N LEU A 62 -9.62 -11.79 -7.61
CA LEU A 62 -9.20 -10.59 -8.33
C LEU A 62 -10.28 -9.49 -8.29
N ASP A 63 -11.55 -9.86 -8.38
CA ASP A 63 -12.68 -8.91 -8.42
C ASP A 63 -12.88 -8.13 -7.12
N ARG A 64 -12.23 -8.58 -6.04
CA ARG A 64 -12.25 -7.85 -4.75
C ARG A 64 -11.40 -6.58 -4.80
N PHE A 65 -10.47 -6.48 -5.75
CA PHE A 65 -9.54 -5.36 -5.85
C PHE A 65 -9.91 -4.47 -7.05
N PRO A 66 -9.81 -3.13 -6.90
CA PRO A 66 -9.97 -2.21 -8.02
C PRO A 66 -9.06 -2.56 -9.20
N GLN A 67 -9.51 -2.24 -10.42
CA GLN A 67 -8.69 -2.43 -11.60
C GLN A 67 -7.49 -1.49 -11.61
N VAL A 68 -7.69 -0.25 -11.17
CA VAL A 68 -6.66 0.79 -11.04
C VAL A 68 -6.49 1.21 -9.58
N CYS A 69 -5.31 1.75 -9.24
CA CYS A 69 -5.09 2.30 -7.90
C CYS A 69 -6.05 3.46 -7.65
N THR A 70 -6.84 3.38 -6.57
CA THR A 70 -7.77 4.43 -6.16
C THR A 70 -7.11 5.51 -5.30
N TYR A 71 -5.83 5.32 -4.95
CA TYR A 71 -5.07 6.22 -4.09
C TYR A 71 -4.00 6.94 -4.89
N THR A 72 -3.87 8.23 -4.61
CA THR A 72 -2.77 9.05 -5.09
C THR A 72 -1.47 8.66 -4.41
N PHE A 73 -0.34 9.03 -5.02
CA PHE A 73 0.97 8.80 -4.40
C PHE A 73 1.09 9.51 -3.05
N ALA A 74 0.54 10.73 -2.93
CA ALA A 74 0.54 11.50 -1.69
C ALA A 74 -0.21 10.77 -0.56
N GLU A 75 -1.36 10.17 -0.84
CA GLU A 75 -2.10 9.36 0.15
C GLU A 75 -1.33 8.09 0.53
N ILE A 76 -0.70 7.41 -0.43
CA ILE A 76 0.04 6.17 -0.17
C ILE A 76 1.16 6.41 0.85
N ILE A 77 1.92 7.49 0.69
CA ILE A 77 3.07 7.81 1.54
C ILE A 77 2.70 8.61 2.80
N ASN A 78 1.47 9.12 2.90
CA ASN A 78 1.02 9.88 4.07
C ASN A 78 0.93 8.96 5.28
N PHE A 79 1.69 9.30 6.33
CA PHE A 79 1.74 8.58 7.59
C PHE A 79 0.35 8.44 8.23
N ASP A 80 -0.43 9.52 8.24
CA ASP A 80 -1.74 9.57 8.90
C ASP A 80 -2.88 8.98 8.05
N PHE A 81 -2.58 8.50 6.85
CA PHE A 81 -3.58 7.93 5.96
C PHE A 81 -3.66 6.40 6.12
N LEU A 82 -4.80 5.88 6.57
CA LEU A 82 -5.09 4.45 6.48
C LEU A 82 -6.39 4.22 5.69
N PRO A 83 -6.33 3.45 4.59
CA PRO A 83 -7.51 3.17 3.78
C PRO A 83 -8.48 2.24 4.54
N VAL A 84 -9.75 2.62 4.58
CA VAL A 84 -10.78 2.02 5.46
C VAL A 84 -11.54 0.89 4.79
#